data_AF-A0A661MQ63-F1
#
_entry.id   AF-A0A661MQ63-F1
#
_cell.length_a   1.000
_cell.length_b   1.000
_cell.length_c   1.000
_cell.angle_alpha   90.00
_cell.angle_beta   90.00
_cell.angle_gamma   90.00
#
_symmetry.space_group_name_H-M   'P 1'
#
loop_
_entity.id
_entity.type
_entity.pdbx_description
1 polymer ?
#
loop_
_entity_poly.entity_id
_entity_poly.type
_entity_poly.pdbx_seq_one_letter_code
_entity_poly.pdbx_strand_id
1 'polypeptide(L)'
;QARQGQALPSSSGLLAAASELAEHAVLVLADAAADPRYDESIDGVPGLDVRGLLYRPLIHRGRMFGVLQLANGLAGKIFSEADCEIVDYVTQQLSAFVARGASVPKAATVPHRG
;
A
#
# COMPACT_ATOMS: atom_id res chain seq x y z
N GLN A 1 2.64 -0.65 -23.19
CA GLN A 1 1.57 -1.47 -22.57
C GLN A 1 0.81 -0.59 -21.59
N ALA A 2 -0.51 -0.56 -21.68
CA ALA A 2 -1.33 0.24 -20.76
C ALA A 2 -1.29 -0.40 -19.38
N ARG A 3 -0.81 0.33 -18.36
CA ARG A 3 -0.97 -0.06 -16.96
C ARG A 3 -2.45 0.11 -16.59
N GLN A 4 -3.28 -0.88 -16.91
CA GLN A 4 -4.62 -0.96 -16.34
C GLN A 4 -4.48 -1.40 -14.88
N GLY A 5 -5.09 -0.64 -13.97
CA GLY A 5 -5.16 -1.05 -12.57
C GLY A 5 -6.02 -2.30 -12.44
N GLN A 6 -5.62 -3.20 -11.54
CA GLN A 6 -6.41 -4.35 -11.13
C GLN A 6 -7.24 -3.93 -9.91
N ALA A 7 -8.55 -4.19 -9.94
CA ALA A 7 -9.39 -3.99 -8.77
C ALA A 7 -9.16 -5.15 -7.79
N LEU A 8 -8.78 -4.82 -6.55
CA LEU A 8 -8.65 -5.79 -5.47
C LEU A 8 -9.92 -5.77 -4.61
N PRO A 9 -10.35 -6.92 -4.06
CA PRO A 9 -11.44 -6.97 -3.10
C PRO A 9 -11.09 -6.11 -1.87
N SER A 10 -11.98 -5.20 -1.50
CA SER A 10 -11.73 -4.24 -0.40
C SER A 10 -11.81 -4.84 1.01
N SER A 11 -12.18 -6.11 1.16
CA SER A 11 -12.46 -6.76 2.45
C SER A 11 -11.71 -8.08 2.66
N SER A 12 -10.60 -8.29 1.95
CA SER A 12 -9.84 -9.54 2.01
C SER A 12 -8.35 -9.28 1.95
N GLY A 13 -7.56 -10.23 2.49
CA GLY A 13 -6.11 -10.09 2.59
C GLY A 13 -5.66 -9.18 3.74
N LEU A 14 -4.35 -9.13 3.91
CA LEU A 14 -3.68 -8.20 4.81
C LEU A 14 -3.77 -6.75 4.30
N LEU A 15 -3.87 -6.56 2.98
CA LEU A 15 -4.10 -5.24 2.39
C LEU A 15 -5.38 -4.57 2.93
N ALA A 16 -6.47 -5.35 3.10
CA ALA A 16 -7.70 -4.84 3.70
C ALA A 16 -7.49 -4.50 5.19
N ALA A 17 -6.83 -5.38 5.96
CA ALA A 17 -6.51 -5.10 7.35
C ALA A 17 -5.63 -3.84 7.50
N ALA A 18 -4.66 -3.64 6.61
CA ALA A 18 -3.80 -2.47 6.59
C ALA A 18 -4.54 -1.17 6.22
N SER A 19 -5.62 -1.28 5.46
CA SER A 19 -6.46 -0.15 5.05
C SER A 19 -7.29 0.43 6.21
N GLU A 20 -7.48 -0.33 7.29
CA GLU A 20 -8.22 0.08 8.49
C GLU A 20 -7.32 0.73 9.55
N LEU A 21 -6.00 0.74 9.32
CA LEU A 21 -5.02 1.32 10.24
C LEU A 21 -5.12 2.85 10.31
N ALA A 22 -4.76 3.40 11.47
CA ALA A 22 -4.58 4.84 11.63
C ALA A 22 -3.39 5.37 10.80
N GLU A 23 -3.36 6.68 10.53
CA GLU A 23 -2.37 7.36 9.66
C GLU A 23 -0.89 7.04 9.98
N HIS A 24 -0.57 6.78 11.24
CA HIS A 24 0.80 6.47 11.70
C HIS A 24 0.99 5.00 12.12
N ALA A 25 -0.03 4.16 11.99
CA ALA A 25 0.07 2.76 12.35
C ALA A 25 0.72 1.97 11.20
N VAL A 26 1.49 0.95 11.58
CA VAL A 26 2.21 0.05 10.68
C VAL A 26 1.84 -1.38 11.04
N LEU A 27 1.61 -2.21 10.02
CA LEU A 27 1.44 -3.66 10.19
C LEU A 27 2.71 -4.35 9.68
N VAL A 28 3.42 -5.03 10.57
CA VAL A 28 4.64 -5.79 10.24
C VAL A 28 4.37 -7.26 10.48
N LEU A 29 4.63 -8.08 9.45
CA LEU A 29 4.62 -9.53 9.54
C LEU A 29 6.02 -10.07 9.27
N ALA A 30 6.51 -10.87 10.22
CA ALA A 30 7.75 -11.62 10.06
C ALA A 30 7.58 -12.80 9.10
N ASP A 31 6.40 -13.41 9.10
CA ASP A 31 5.99 -14.51 8.24
C ASP A 31 4.53 -14.29 7.83
N ALA A 32 4.33 -13.91 6.57
CA ALA A 32 3.02 -13.64 5.99
C ALA A 32 2.17 -14.91 5.91
N ALA A 33 2.75 -16.04 5.55
CA ALA A 33 2.03 -17.31 5.41
C ALA A 33 1.52 -17.85 6.76
N ALA A 34 2.10 -17.39 7.87
CA ALA A 34 1.63 -17.72 9.21
C ALA A 34 0.39 -16.90 9.65
N ASP A 35 0.07 -15.78 8.98
CA ASP A 35 -1.12 -15.00 9.28
C ASP A 35 -2.33 -15.56 8.50
N PRO A 36 -3.43 -15.95 9.17
CA PRO A 36 -4.59 -16.55 8.51
C PRO A 36 -5.33 -15.61 7.56
N ARG A 37 -5.05 -14.30 7.62
CA ARG A 37 -5.62 -13.30 6.71
C ARG A 37 -4.84 -13.18 5.41
N TYR A 38 -3.64 -13.75 5.33
CA TYR A 38 -2.80 -13.67 4.14
C TYR A 38 -3.44 -14.36 2.95
N ASP A 39 -3.50 -13.64 1.84
CA ASP A 39 -3.95 -14.16 0.56
C ASP A 39 -2.88 -13.85 -0.49
N GLU A 40 -2.19 -14.86 -1.00
CA GLU A 40 -1.12 -14.69 -2.00
C GLU A 40 -1.60 -13.97 -3.28
N SER A 41 -2.88 -14.10 -3.64
CA SER A 41 -3.43 -13.43 -4.83
C SER A 41 -3.64 -11.92 -4.63
N ILE A 42 -3.68 -11.45 -3.37
CA ILE A 42 -3.91 -10.06 -2.98
C ILE A 42 -2.63 -9.43 -2.43
N ASP A 43 -1.99 -10.12 -1.49
CA ASP A 43 -0.84 -9.68 -0.71
C ASP A 43 0.49 -10.14 -1.31
N GLY A 44 0.47 -11.03 -2.30
CA GLY A 44 1.65 -11.49 -3.02
C GLY A 44 2.24 -10.41 -3.92
N VAL A 45 3.55 -10.49 -4.14
CA VAL A 45 4.26 -9.62 -5.08
C VAL A 45 4.77 -10.50 -6.23
N PRO A 46 4.34 -10.27 -7.49
CA PRO A 46 4.73 -11.11 -8.62
C PRO A 46 6.26 -11.25 -8.74
N GLY A 47 6.73 -12.50 -8.79
CA GLY A 47 8.16 -12.81 -8.91
C GLY A 47 8.94 -12.80 -7.59
N LEU A 48 8.28 -12.62 -6.44
CA LEU A 48 8.88 -12.73 -5.11
C LEU A 48 8.22 -13.86 -4.31
N ASP A 49 9.04 -14.67 -3.63
CA ASP A 49 8.61 -15.53 -2.53
C ASP A 49 8.38 -14.64 -1.29
N VAL A 50 7.15 -14.19 -1.08
CA VAL A 50 6.80 -13.24 -0.02
C VAL A 50 6.82 -13.94 1.34
N ARG A 51 7.71 -13.52 2.24
CA ARG A 51 7.75 -13.98 3.63
C ARG A 51 7.53 -12.85 4.60
N GLY A 52 8.36 -11.81 4.53
CA GLY A 52 8.20 -10.63 5.37
C GLY A 52 7.33 -9.61 4.68
N LEU A 53 6.38 -9.00 5.40
CA LEU A 53 5.54 -7.92 4.88
C LEU A 53 5.51 -6.73 5.85
N LEU A 54 5.49 -5.53 5.29
CA LEU A 54 5.21 -4.31 6.02
C LEU A 54 4.18 -3.51 5.23
N TYR A 55 3.10 -3.11 5.90
CA TYR A 55 2.07 -2.26 5.33
C TYR A 55 1.95 -0.95 6.09
N ARG A 56 1.68 0.12 5.34
CA ARG A 56 1.28 1.40 5.91
C ARG A 56 0.23 2.12 5.05
N PRO A 57 -0.87 2.61 5.63
CA PRO A 57 -1.86 3.38 4.88
C PRO A 57 -1.31 4.73 4.43
N LEU A 58 -1.67 5.16 3.23
CA LEU A 58 -1.41 6.49 2.69
C LEU A 58 -2.56 7.41 3.08
N ILE A 59 -2.53 7.99 4.28
CA ILE A 59 -3.56 8.92 4.75
C ILE A 59 -2.99 10.34 4.78
N HIS A 60 -3.79 11.31 4.34
CA HIS A 60 -3.48 12.72 4.49
C HIS A 60 -4.75 13.50 4.80
N ARG A 61 -4.75 14.26 5.91
CA ARG A 61 -5.90 15.06 6.37
C ARG A 61 -7.19 14.22 6.49
N GLY A 62 -7.07 13.02 7.05
CA GLY A 62 -8.21 12.11 7.28
C GLY A 62 -8.76 11.42 6.03
N ARG A 63 -8.18 11.65 4.84
CA ARG A 63 -8.54 10.93 3.63
C ARG A 63 -7.49 9.87 3.32
N MET A 64 -7.92 8.64 3.04
CA MET A 64 -7.05 7.57 2.57
C MET A 64 -6.91 7.59 1.05
N PHE A 65 -5.68 7.41 0.57
CA PHE A 65 -5.32 7.41 -0.84
C PHE A 65 -4.84 6.04 -1.34
N GLY A 66 -4.51 5.12 -0.43
CA GLY A 66 -4.04 3.78 -0.73
C GLY A 66 -3.26 3.20 0.45
N VAL A 67 -2.48 2.15 0.19
CA VAL A 67 -1.59 1.50 1.16
C VAL A 67 -0.24 1.30 0.48
N LEU A 68 0.86 1.62 1.18
CA LEU A 68 2.20 1.23 0.81
C LEU A 68 2.49 -0.17 1.37
N GLN A 69 2.96 -1.06 0.51
CA GLN A 69 3.40 -2.41 0.88
C GLN A 69 4.89 -2.56 0.58
N LEU A 70 5.64 -3.12 1.52
CA LEU A 70 7.01 -3.59 1.34
C LEU A 70 7.04 -5.10 1.59
N ALA A 71 7.74 -5.82 0.72
CA ALA A 71 7.92 -7.26 0.84
C ALA A 71 9.40 -7.61 0.98
N ASN A 72 9.69 -8.57 1.86
CA ASN A 72 11.01 -9.11 2.19
C ASN A 72 12.03 -8.04 2.59
N GLY A 73 12.25 -7.89 3.91
CA GLY A 73 13.35 -7.08 4.43
C GLY A 73 14.71 -7.55 3.90
N LEU A 74 15.71 -6.67 3.99
CA LEU A 74 17.05 -6.96 3.46
C LEU A 74 17.61 -8.28 4.01
N ALA A 75 18.07 -9.14 3.09
CA ALA A 75 18.59 -10.47 3.39
C ALA A 75 17.61 -11.38 4.17
N GLY A 76 16.29 -11.22 3.97
CA GLY A 76 15.27 -12.07 4.60
C GLY A 76 15.05 -11.77 6.09
N LYS A 77 15.55 -10.63 6.57
CA LYS A 77 15.31 -10.18 7.95
C LYS A 77 13.90 -9.61 8.10
N ILE A 78 13.36 -9.74 9.31
CA ILE A 78 12.16 -9.03 9.75
C ILE A 78 12.45 -7.53 9.72
N PHE A 79 11.48 -6.74 9.30
CA PHE A 79 11.58 -5.28 9.35
C PHE A 79 11.80 -4.82 10.80
N SER A 80 12.86 -4.04 10.99
CA SER A 80 13.22 -3.46 12.27
C SER A 80 12.40 -2.21 12.58
N GLU A 81 12.47 -1.73 13.81
CA GLU A 81 11.86 -0.46 14.20
C GLU A 81 12.40 0.73 13.38
N ALA A 82 13.70 0.73 13.07
CA ALA A 82 14.31 1.74 12.19
C ALA A 82 13.73 1.69 10.76
N ASP A 83 13.42 0.50 10.25
CA ASP A 83 12.75 0.38 8.95
C ASP A 83 11.34 0.96 9.02
N CYS A 84 10.60 0.72 10.11
CA CYS A 84 9.28 1.30 10.34
C CYS A 84 9.33 2.83 10.41
N GLU A 85 10.32 3.42 11.08
CA GLU A 85 10.50 4.88 11.15
C GLU A 85 10.77 5.49 9.77
N ILE A 86 11.63 4.86 8.97
CA ILE A 86 11.92 5.31 7.60
C ILE A 86 10.65 5.23 6.74
N VAL A 87 9.91 4.12 6.83
CA VAL A 87 8.64 3.96 6.10
C VAL A 87 7.60 4.97 6.59
N ASP A 88 7.58 5.31 7.88
CA ASP A 88 6.72 6.35 8.44
C ASP A 88 7.06 7.74 7.85
N TYR A 89 8.34 8.07 7.70
CA TYR A 89 8.70 9.32 7.07
C TYR A 89 8.32 9.34 5.57
N VAL A 90 8.70 8.30 4.83
CA VAL A 90 8.49 8.21 3.37
C VAL A 90 7.01 8.24 3.02
N THR A 91 6.19 7.46 3.71
CA THR A 91 4.75 7.37 3.43
C THR A 91 4.02 8.66 3.78
N GLN A 92 4.46 9.41 4.80
CA GLN A 92 3.88 10.72 5.11
C GLN A 92 4.09 11.71 3.95
N GLN A 93 5.33 11.80 3.43
CA GLN A 93 5.65 12.66 2.29
C GLN A 93 4.91 12.24 1.02
N LEU A 94 4.84 10.92 0.77
CA LEU A 94 4.12 10.35 -0.36
C LEU A 94 2.62 10.66 -0.28
N SER A 95 2.00 10.53 0.89
CA SER A 95 0.57 10.79 1.09
C SER A 95 0.23 12.24 0.79
N ALA A 96 1.04 13.19 1.27
CA ALA A 96 0.89 14.60 0.94
C ALA A 96 1.06 14.88 -0.56
N PHE A 97 2.00 14.21 -1.23
CA PHE A 97 2.21 14.34 -2.67
C PHE A 97 1.03 13.81 -3.49
N VAL A 98 0.59 12.58 -3.19
CA VAL A 98 -0.56 11.96 -3.86
C VAL A 98 -1.82 12.79 -3.65
N ALA A 99 -2.04 13.32 -2.44
CA ALA A 99 -3.18 14.19 -2.16
C ALA A 99 -3.22 15.43 -3.06
N ARG A 100 -2.06 16.03 -3.35
CA ARG A 100 -1.98 17.18 -4.29
C ARG A 100 -2.32 16.76 -5.72
N GLY A 101 -1.77 15.64 -6.20
CA GLY A 101 -2.03 15.13 -7.56
C GLY A 101 -3.47 14.67 -7.76
N ALA A 102 -4.07 14.02 -6.75
CA ALA A 102 -5.46 13.55 -6.77
C ALA A 102 -6.49 14.69 -6.67
N SER A 103 -6.05 15.90 -6.31
CA SER A 103 -6.88 17.11 -6.25
C SER A 103 -6.89 17.88 -7.57
N VAL A 104 -6.07 17.50 -8.55
CA VAL A 104 -6.12 18.07 -9.90
C VAL A 104 -7.32 17.47 -10.64
N PRO A 105 -8.31 18.26 -11.08
CA PRO A 105 -9.41 17.74 -11.88
C PRO A 105 -8.85 17.05 -13.11
N LYS A 106 -9.23 15.78 -13.33
CA LYS A 106 -9.00 15.12 -14.62
C LYS A 106 -9.70 15.96 -15.67
N ALA A 107 -8.93 16.70 -16.48
CA ALA A 107 -9.46 17.61 -17.49
C ALA A 107 -10.55 16.88 -18.28
N ALA A 108 -11.76 17.45 -18.25
CA ALA A 108 -12.93 16.92 -18.91
C ALA A 108 -12.58 16.60 -20.37
N THR A 109 -12.75 15.33 -20.75
CA THR A 109 -12.72 14.88 -22.13
C THR A 109 -13.71 15.74 -22.91
N VAL A 110 -13.21 16.67 -23.72
CA VAL A 110 -14.05 17.49 -24.61
C VAL A 110 -14.68 16.54 -25.63
N PRO A 111 -16.02 16.49 -25.76
CA PRO A 111 -16.62 15.65 -26.79
C PRO A 111 -16.39 16.33 -28.15
N HIS A 112 -15.61 15.69 -29.01
CA HIS A 112 -15.59 16.03 -30.42
C HIS A 112 -16.94 15.65 -31.04
N ARG A 113 -17.77 16.65 -31.32
CA ARG A 113 -18.88 16.54 -32.28
C ARG A 113 -18.30 16.60 -33.69
N GLY A 114 -18.56 15.56 -34.48
CA GLY A 114 -18.49 15.50 -35.92
C GLY A 114 -19.63 14.63 -36.40
#